data_AF-A0A0W0TDV8-F1
#
_entry.id   AF-A0A0W0TDV8-F1
#
_cell.length_a   1.000
_cell.length_b   1.000
_cell.length_c   1.000
_cell.angle_alpha   90.00
_cell.angle_beta   90.00
_cell.angle_gamma   90.00
#
_symmetry.space_group_name_H-M   'P 1'
#
loop_
_entity.id
_entity.type
_entity.pdbx_description
1 polymer ?
#
loop_
_entity_poly.entity_id
_entity_poly.type
_entity_poly.pdbx_seq_one_letter_code
_entity_poly.pdbx_strand_id
1 'polypeptide(L)'
;MTQWYVKDLSKLTGVSVQTLHHYDRIGLLRPSLRQLNGYRIYSERDLLKLQQIIALKFFGFELSQIKTFLAEESSALIHFNSQAQVLEQKAATLLEGAKTLRSIIGSVDNNQSIPWETIIQLIEVYRMTEHLEQGWVKEIFTPEELKQYVEFENEMKANKTPEQKAAFENQWYQLLDELKQNLNEDPNSNKSIRLGKKYMEWVNGIYGKKYAHLRTKKWEKGFGEGKGLDEIGLTPELMAWLEKALDAYWKDRLYSILEQVGKTSASTVLTLWSKALDDMYGEETARKKAVYELVLKDDKVNQEAKAWLKSLLNS
;
A
#
# COMPACT_ATOMS: atom_id res chain seq x y z
N MET A 1 -37.62 -10.12 28.23
CA MET A 1 -36.30 -10.17 27.59
C MET A 1 -35.48 -11.20 28.32
N THR A 2 -34.93 -12.17 27.60
CA THR A 2 -34.11 -13.24 28.18
C THR A 2 -32.78 -12.68 28.63
N GLN A 3 -32.28 -13.14 29.77
CA GLN A 3 -31.03 -12.71 30.37
C GLN A 3 -30.20 -13.94 30.75
N TRP A 4 -28.89 -13.87 30.52
CA TRP A 4 -27.98 -14.96 30.83
C TRP A 4 -26.87 -14.48 31.76
N TYR A 5 -26.59 -15.26 32.80
CA TYR A 5 -25.34 -15.12 33.53
C TYR A 5 -24.18 -15.59 32.65
N VAL A 6 -22.97 -15.10 32.94
CA VAL A 6 -21.78 -15.41 32.14
C VAL A 6 -21.54 -16.92 31.93
N LYS A 7 -21.87 -17.76 32.93
CA LYS A 7 -21.75 -19.23 32.83
C LYS A 7 -22.78 -19.83 31.89
N ASP A 8 -24.00 -19.31 31.88
CA ASP A 8 -25.08 -19.80 31.03
C ASP A 8 -24.84 -19.36 29.58
N LEU A 9 -24.38 -18.11 29.38
CA LEU A 9 -23.98 -17.61 28.06
C LEU A 9 -22.79 -18.38 27.49
N SER A 10 -21.81 -18.74 28.34
CA SER A 10 -20.67 -19.55 27.94
C SER A 10 -21.08 -20.94 27.46
N LYS A 11 -21.99 -21.60 28.19
CA LYS A 11 -22.55 -22.91 27.78
C LYS A 11 -23.36 -22.80 26.49
N LEU A 12 -24.13 -21.73 26.32
CA LEU A 12 -24.98 -21.51 25.17
C LEU A 12 -24.19 -21.26 23.88
N THR A 13 -23.08 -20.53 23.96
CA THR A 13 -22.34 -20.03 22.79
C THR A 13 -21.02 -20.77 22.53
N GLY A 14 -20.57 -21.62 23.46
CA GLY A 14 -19.27 -22.28 23.39
C GLY A 14 -18.08 -21.36 23.66
N VAL A 15 -18.30 -20.06 23.91
CA VAL A 15 -17.26 -19.10 24.26
C VAL A 15 -16.90 -19.25 25.73
N SER A 16 -15.61 -19.39 26.03
CA SER A 16 -15.16 -19.57 27.42
C SER A 16 -15.51 -18.35 28.29
N VAL A 17 -15.81 -18.59 29.58
CA VAL A 17 -16.01 -17.51 30.57
C VAL A 17 -14.82 -16.54 30.61
N GLN A 18 -13.60 -17.05 30.45
CA GLN A 18 -12.39 -16.24 30.41
C GLN A 18 -12.38 -15.29 29.20
N THR A 19 -12.81 -15.76 28.03
CA THR A 19 -12.94 -14.95 26.81
C THR A 19 -14.01 -13.87 26.98
N LEU A 20 -15.17 -14.20 27.57
CA LEU A 20 -16.22 -13.21 27.86
C LEU A 20 -15.74 -12.12 28.84
N HIS A 21 -14.97 -12.51 29.87
CA HIS A 21 -14.34 -11.55 30.78
C HIS A 21 -13.28 -10.69 30.10
N HIS A 22 -12.52 -11.26 29.16
CA HIS A 22 -11.56 -10.52 28.37
C HIS A 22 -12.26 -9.48 27.48
N TYR A 23 -13.33 -9.86 26.77
CA TYR A 23 -14.11 -8.94 25.93
C TYR A 23 -14.74 -7.81 26.73
N ASP A 24 -15.24 -8.07 27.93
CA ASP A 24 -15.72 -7.02 28.84
C ASP A 24 -14.59 -6.08 29.25
N ARG A 25 -13.42 -6.61 29.62
CA ARG A 25 -12.25 -5.82 30.05
C ARG A 25 -11.75 -4.87 28.97
N ILE A 26 -11.67 -5.33 27.73
CA ILE A 26 -11.24 -4.49 26.58
C ILE A 26 -12.38 -3.62 26.05
N GLY A 27 -13.59 -3.74 26.61
CA GLY A 27 -14.78 -2.99 26.21
C GLY A 27 -15.34 -3.39 24.84
N LEU A 28 -15.07 -4.60 24.39
CA LEU A 28 -15.59 -5.16 23.14
C LEU A 28 -17.01 -5.72 23.31
N LEU A 29 -17.29 -6.39 24.43
CA LEU A 29 -18.62 -6.86 24.79
C LEU A 29 -18.88 -6.59 26.27
N ARG A 30 -19.68 -5.57 26.56
CA ARG A 30 -20.04 -5.20 27.93
C ARG A 30 -21.36 -5.85 28.32
N PRO A 31 -21.50 -6.40 29.54
CA PRO A 31 -22.77 -6.91 30.02
C PRO A 31 -23.77 -5.78 30.17
N SER A 32 -25.01 -6.01 29.75
CA SER A 32 -26.12 -5.07 29.94
C SER A 32 -26.37 -4.72 31.41
N LEU A 33 -26.07 -5.63 32.35
CA LEU A 33 -26.24 -5.39 33.78
C LEU A 33 -25.10 -6.00 34.60
N ARG A 34 -24.69 -5.28 35.65
CA ARG A 34 -23.85 -5.80 36.73
C ARG A 34 -24.63 -5.77 38.03
N GLN A 35 -24.76 -6.94 38.67
CA GLN A 35 -25.38 -7.03 39.99
C GLN A 35 -24.44 -6.51 41.09
N LEU A 36 -25.02 -6.16 42.25
CA LEU A 36 -24.29 -5.63 43.42
C LEU A 36 -23.19 -6.57 43.93
N ASN A 37 -23.35 -7.87 43.73
CA ASN A 37 -22.37 -8.92 44.05
C ASN A 37 -21.30 -9.12 42.95
N GLY A 38 -21.25 -8.26 41.94
CA GLY A 38 -20.27 -8.30 40.85
C GLY A 38 -20.60 -9.25 39.69
N TYR A 39 -21.76 -9.90 39.70
CA TYR A 39 -22.16 -10.83 38.64
C TYR A 39 -22.55 -10.09 37.36
N ARG A 40 -22.10 -10.62 36.21
CA ARG A 40 -22.37 -10.09 34.88
C ARG A 40 -23.60 -10.76 34.28
N ILE A 41 -24.51 -9.95 33.77
CA ILE A 41 -25.74 -10.40 33.11
C ILE A 41 -25.78 -9.80 31.70
N TYR A 42 -25.97 -10.68 30.72
CA TYR A 42 -26.02 -10.35 29.30
C TYR A 42 -27.44 -10.47 28.78
N SER A 43 -27.85 -9.52 27.94
CA SER A 43 -29.16 -9.49 27.29
C SER A 43 -29.12 -10.10 25.89
N GLU A 44 -30.29 -10.23 25.25
CA GLU A 44 -30.41 -10.62 23.84
C GLU A 44 -29.62 -9.72 22.88
N ARG A 45 -29.52 -8.42 23.17
CA ARG A 45 -28.70 -7.49 22.36
C ARG A 45 -27.21 -7.79 22.49
N ASP A 46 -26.77 -8.19 23.68
CA ASP A 46 -25.39 -8.58 23.91
C ASP A 46 -25.08 -9.92 23.22
N LEU A 47 -26.04 -10.82 23.16
CA LEU A 47 -25.92 -12.08 22.42
C LEU A 47 -25.76 -11.83 20.92
N LEU A 48 -26.51 -10.89 20.33
CA LEU A 48 -26.34 -10.49 18.93
C LEU A 48 -24.95 -9.90 18.68
N LYS A 49 -24.48 -9.01 19.56
CA LYS A 49 -23.12 -8.48 19.47
C LYS A 49 -22.06 -9.58 19.62
N LEU A 50 -22.27 -10.53 20.53
CA LEU A 50 -21.38 -11.68 20.70
C LEU A 50 -21.33 -12.55 19.44
N GLN A 51 -22.46 -12.79 18.78
CA GLN A 51 -22.51 -13.52 17.52
C GLN A 51 -21.68 -12.79 16.43
N GLN A 52 -21.79 -11.47 16.34
CA GLN A 52 -20.98 -10.67 15.41
C GLN A 52 -19.48 -10.76 15.73
N ILE A 53 -19.10 -10.69 17.01
CA ILE A 53 -17.71 -10.85 17.44
C ILE A 53 -17.17 -12.24 17.06
N ILE A 54 -17.96 -13.30 17.30
CA ILE A 54 -17.57 -14.67 16.95
C ILE A 54 -17.40 -14.81 15.44
N ALA A 55 -18.32 -14.28 14.64
CA ALA A 55 -18.24 -14.32 13.18
C ALA A 55 -16.98 -13.59 12.68
N LEU A 56 -16.75 -12.36 13.13
CA LEU A 56 -15.58 -11.58 12.73
C LEU A 56 -14.26 -12.21 13.21
N LYS A 57 -14.26 -12.86 14.39
CA LYS A 57 -13.10 -13.63 14.83
C LYS A 57 -12.86 -14.88 14.00
N PHE A 58 -13.92 -15.59 13.62
CA PHE A 58 -13.85 -16.73 12.72
C PHE A 58 -13.31 -16.31 11.34
N PHE A 59 -13.59 -15.08 10.90
CA PHE A 59 -13.06 -14.50 9.67
C PHE A 59 -11.63 -13.95 9.81
N GLY A 60 -10.99 -14.07 10.97
CA GLY A 60 -9.58 -13.72 11.16
C GLY A 60 -9.31 -12.25 11.50
N PHE A 61 -10.33 -11.45 11.87
CA PHE A 61 -10.12 -10.06 12.28
C PHE A 61 -9.55 -9.96 13.71
N GLU A 62 -8.73 -8.94 13.95
CA GLU A 62 -8.20 -8.66 15.27
C GLU A 62 -9.23 -8.00 16.20
N LEU A 63 -9.13 -8.24 17.52
CA LEU A 63 -10.14 -7.73 18.47
C LEU A 63 -10.26 -6.20 18.48
N SER A 64 -9.17 -5.51 18.16
CA SER A 64 -9.14 -4.04 18.00
C SER A 64 -9.97 -3.59 16.80
N GLN A 65 -9.83 -4.26 15.65
CA GLN A 65 -10.58 -3.98 14.43
C GLN A 65 -12.08 -4.25 14.63
N ILE A 66 -12.41 -5.39 15.24
CA ILE A 66 -13.79 -5.78 15.57
C ILE A 66 -14.44 -4.72 16.46
N LYS A 67 -13.70 -4.15 17.43
CA LYS A 67 -14.22 -3.10 18.30
C LYS A 67 -14.60 -1.82 17.53
N THR A 68 -13.78 -1.43 16.56
CA THR A 68 -14.07 -0.29 15.67
C THR A 68 -15.30 -0.58 14.81
N PHE A 69 -15.38 -1.77 14.21
CA PHE A 69 -16.51 -2.15 13.35
C PHE A 69 -17.86 -2.19 14.09
N LEU A 70 -17.86 -2.53 15.38
CA LEU A 70 -19.08 -2.58 16.19
C LEU A 70 -19.48 -1.22 16.79
N ALA A 71 -18.69 -0.16 16.57
CA ALA A 71 -18.96 1.19 17.08
C ALA A 71 -19.71 2.09 16.07
N GLU A 72 -19.67 1.77 14.78
CA GLU A 72 -20.36 2.52 13.72
C GLU A 72 -21.80 1.99 13.54
N GLU A 73 -22.80 2.82 13.82
CA GLU A 73 -24.21 2.42 13.88
C GLU A 73 -24.92 2.46 12.50
N SER A 74 -24.20 2.76 11.42
CA SER A 74 -24.78 3.06 10.10
C SER A 74 -24.95 1.82 9.21
N SER A 75 -26.13 1.20 9.36
CA SER A 75 -26.76 0.21 8.47
C SER A 75 -26.15 -1.19 8.47
N ALA A 76 -26.66 -2.02 9.38
CA ALA A 76 -26.35 -3.45 9.46
C ALA A 76 -26.37 -4.15 8.09
N LEU A 77 -27.22 -3.72 7.14
CA LEU A 77 -27.28 -4.24 5.77
C LEU A 77 -26.04 -3.92 4.92
N ILE A 78 -25.52 -2.70 4.93
CA ILE A 78 -24.27 -2.36 4.21
C ILE A 78 -23.12 -3.13 4.84
N HIS A 79 -23.09 -3.22 6.18
CA HIS A 79 -22.08 -4.01 6.89
C HIS A 79 -22.18 -5.50 6.56
N PHE A 80 -23.36 -6.11 6.46
CA PHE A 80 -23.51 -7.52 6.09
C PHE A 80 -23.14 -7.77 4.63
N ASN A 81 -23.43 -6.84 3.72
CA ASN A 81 -22.99 -6.93 2.32
C ASN A 81 -21.47 -6.83 2.19
N SER A 82 -20.84 -5.86 2.87
CA SER A 82 -19.37 -5.76 2.88
C SER A 82 -18.72 -6.99 3.53
N GLN A 83 -19.34 -7.55 4.58
CA GLN A 83 -18.89 -8.82 5.19
C GLN A 83 -19.03 -10.00 4.22
N ALA A 84 -20.17 -10.13 3.54
CA ALA A 84 -20.38 -11.17 2.54
C ALA A 84 -19.35 -11.06 1.40
N GLN A 85 -19.09 -9.86 0.91
CA GLN A 85 -18.11 -9.61 -0.15
C GLN A 85 -16.68 -9.99 0.27
N VAL A 86 -16.28 -9.69 1.51
CA VAL A 86 -14.98 -10.13 2.05
C VAL A 86 -14.91 -11.65 2.16
N LEU A 87 -16.01 -12.32 2.53
CA LEU A 87 -16.06 -13.78 2.60
C LEU A 87 -15.99 -14.42 1.23
N GLU A 88 -16.68 -13.86 0.24
CA GLU A 88 -16.61 -14.31 -1.15
C GLU A 88 -15.19 -14.18 -1.71
N GLN A 89 -14.49 -13.08 -1.41
CA GLN A 89 -13.08 -12.90 -1.79
C GLN A 89 -12.14 -13.90 -1.11
N LYS A 90 -12.34 -14.16 0.18
CA LYS A 90 -11.56 -15.19 0.91
C LYS A 90 -11.84 -16.58 0.36
N ALA A 91 -13.10 -16.91 0.08
CA ALA A 91 -13.50 -18.18 -0.51
C ALA A 91 -12.88 -18.36 -1.90
N ALA A 92 -12.92 -17.33 -2.76
CA ALA A 92 -12.27 -17.36 -4.07
C ALA A 92 -10.76 -17.60 -3.95
N THR A 93 -10.09 -16.91 -3.02
CA THR A 93 -8.65 -17.09 -2.76
C THR A 93 -8.32 -18.51 -2.30
N LEU A 94 -9.11 -19.05 -1.36
CA LEU A 94 -8.95 -20.42 -0.87
C LEU A 94 -9.21 -21.47 -1.96
N LEU A 95 -10.21 -21.23 -2.83
CA LEU A 95 -10.49 -22.09 -3.97
C LEU A 95 -9.36 -22.07 -5.00
N GLU A 96 -8.75 -20.92 -5.25
CA GLU A 96 -7.57 -20.82 -6.11
C GLU A 96 -6.38 -21.55 -5.51
N GLY A 97 -6.11 -21.38 -4.21
CA GLY A 97 -5.11 -22.17 -3.49
C GLY A 97 -5.34 -23.68 -3.58
N ALA A 98 -6.59 -24.13 -3.42
CA ALA A 98 -6.98 -25.52 -3.56
C ALA A 98 -6.86 -26.03 -5.01
N LYS A 99 -7.04 -25.16 -6.01
CA LYS A 99 -6.84 -25.50 -7.44
C LYS A 99 -5.36 -25.63 -7.76
N THR A 100 -4.52 -24.73 -7.27
CA THR A 100 -3.05 -24.83 -7.36
C THR A 100 -2.57 -26.13 -6.74
N LEU A 101 -3.00 -26.46 -5.51
CA LEU A 101 -2.69 -27.73 -4.86
C LEU A 101 -3.12 -28.95 -5.68
N ARG A 102 -4.30 -28.92 -6.30
CA ARG A 102 -4.76 -30.00 -7.19
C ARG A 102 -3.91 -30.13 -8.47
N SER A 103 -3.48 -29.01 -9.05
CA SER A 103 -2.55 -29.00 -10.18
C SER A 103 -1.20 -29.61 -9.79
N ILE A 104 -0.73 -29.33 -8.57
CA ILE A 104 0.50 -29.92 -8.01
C ILE A 104 0.35 -31.43 -7.88
N ILE A 105 -0.72 -31.88 -7.24
CA ILE A 105 -1.02 -33.31 -7.05
C ILE A 105 -1.04 -34.02 -8.42
N GLY A 106 -1.66 -33.43 -9.45
CA GLY A 106 -1.67 -33.99 -10.81
C GLY A 106 -0.30 -33.99 -11.51
N SER A 107 0.63 -33.12 -11.12
CA SER A 107 2.00 -33.07 -11.66
C SER A 107 3.00 -33.98 -10.94
N VAL A 108 2.67 -34.40 -9.71
CA VAL A 108 3.54 -35.25 -8.86
C VAL A 108 3.48 -36.74 -9.28
N ASP A 109 2.54 -37.14 -10.15
CA ASP A 109 2.38 -38.52 -10.62
C ASP A 109 3.57 -39.07 -11.45
N ASN A 110 4.52 -38.23 -11.88
CA ASN A 110 5.64 -38.65 -12.73
C ASN A 110 7.01 -38.75 -12.03
N ASN A 111 7.03 -38.92 -10.70
CA ASN A 111 8.29 -39.14 -9.95
C ASN A 111 9.31 -37.98 -10.08
N GLN A 112 8.83 -36.77 -10.39
CA GLN A 112 9.63 -35.56 -10.46
C GLN A 112 9.46 -34.72 -9.18
N SER A 113 10.56 -34.15 -8.71
CA SER A 113 10.58 -33.19 -7.60
C SER A 113 9.66 -32.01 -7.91
N ILE A 114 8.92 -31.54 -6.91
CA ILE A 114 8.03 -30.37 -7.03
C ILE A 114 8.88 -29.17 -7.49
N PRO A 115 8.56 -28.51 -8.62
CA PRO A 115 9.29 -27.33 -9.08
C PRO A 115 9.21 -26.22 -8.03
N TRP A 116 10.33 -25.58 -7.70
CA TRP A 116 10.43 -24.59 -6.63
C TRP A 116 9.55 -23.35 -6.89
N GLU A 117 9.24 -23.05 -8.15
CA GLU A 117 8.29 -22.03 -8.60
C GLU A 117 6.88 -22.27 -8.04
N THR A 118 6.54 -23.55 -7.90
CA THR A 118 5.25 -24.03 -7.38
C THR A 118 5.18 -23.89 -5.86
N ILE A 119 6.33 -24.06 -5.18
CA ILE A 119 6.49 -23.81 -3.75
C ILE A 119 6.38 -22.31 -3.47
N ILE A 120 6.96 -21.46 -4.32
CA ILE A 120 6.84 -20.00 -4.24
C ILE A 120 5.38 -19.54 -4.41
N GLN A 121 4.65 -20.07 -5.39
CA GLN A 121 3.21 -19.77 -5.55
C GLN A 121 2.39 -20.18 -4.31
N LEU A 122 2.72 -21.31 -3.67
CA LEU A 122 2.07 -21.75 -2.43
C LEU A 122 2.34 -20.81 -1.26
N ILE A 123 3.60 -20.39 -1.11
CA ILE A 123 4.02 -19.42 -0.10
C ILE A 123 3.30 -18.09 -0.33
N GLU A 124 3.14 -17.64 -1.57
CA GLU A 124 2.38 -16.42 -1.88
C GLU A 124 0.88 -16.55 -1.57
N VAL A 125 0.25 -17.68 -1.87
CA VAL A 125 -1.15 -17.95 -1.50
C VAL A 125 -1.34 -17.96 0.02
N TYR A 126 -0.41 -18.55 0.77
CA TYR A 126 -0.43 -18.55 2.24
C TYR A 126 -0.10 -17.18 2.85
N ARG A 127 0.66 -16.34 2.15
CA ARG A 127 0.95 -14.95 2.57
C ARG A 127 -0.17 -13.97 2.19
N MET A 128 -0.97 -14.27 1.16
CA MET A 128 -2.19 -13.52 0.84
C MET A 128 -3.25 -13.62 1.95
N THR A 129 -3.28 -14.71 2.73
CA THR A 129 -4.22 -14.83 3.86
C THR A 129 -3.88 -13.94 5.05
N GLU A 130 -2.65 -13.43 5.15
CA GLU A 130 -2.24 -12.45 6.17
C GLU A 130 -2.17 -11.01 5.62
N HIS A 131 -1.99 -10.82 4.31
CA HIS A 131 -1.94 -9.50 3.67
C HIS A 131 -2.55 -9.52 2.27
N LEU A 132 -3.89 -9.53 2.22
CA LEU A 132 -4.62 -8.94 1.11
C LEU A 132 -4.58 -7.43 1.31
N GLU A 133 -3.68 -6.70 0.65
CA GLU A 133 -3.93 -5.26 0.52
C GLU A 133 -4.00 -4.74 -0.90
N GLN A 134 -3.42 -5.37 -1.93
CA GLN A 134 -3.53 -4.79 -3.28
C GLN A 134 -3.72 -5.86 -4.36
N GLY A 135 -4.95 -6.33 -4.57
CA GLY A 135 -5.27 -7.28 -5.65
C GLY A 135 -4.83 -6.78 -7.03
N TRP A 136 -4.91 -5.47 -7.25
CA TRP A 136 -4.44 -4.80 -8.46
C TRP A 136 -2.92 -4.82 -8.65
N VAL A 137 -2.12 -4.98 -7.58
CA VAL A 137 -0.66 -5.06 -7.67
C VAL A 137 -0.21 -6.32 -8.43
N LYS A 138 -0.96 -7.42 -8.29
CA LYS A 138 -0.72 -8.66 -9.05
C LYS A 138 -1.05 -8.53 -10.53
N GLU A 139 -1.96 -7.63 -10.89
CA GLU A 139 -2.33 -7.39 -12.29
C GLU A 139 -1.26 -6.60 -13.04
N ILE A 140 -0.48 -5.78 -12.33
CA ILE A 140 0.50 -4.88 -12.95
C ILE A 140 1.90 -5.48 -12.99
N PHE A 141 2.30 -6.28 -12.00
CA PHE A 141 3.65 -6.81 -11.89
C PHE A 141 3.83 -8.17 -12.56
N THR A 142 5.02 -8.37 -13.14
CA THR A 142 5.48 -9.69 -13.57
C THR A 142 5.88 -10.53 -12.35
N PRO A 143 6.01 -11.87 -12.50
CA PRO A 143 6.43 -12.73 -11.39
C PRO A 143 7.75 -12.32 -10.72
N GLU A 144 8.73 -11.87 -11.50
CA GLU A 144 10.02 -11.43 -10.96
C GLU A 144 9.88 -10.10 -10.18
N GLU A 145 9.11 -9.15 -10.69
CA GLU A 145 8.86 -7.89 -9.97
C GLU A 145 8.01 -8.11 -8.72
N LEU A 146 7.08 -9.09 -8.72
CA LEU A 146 6.34 -9.48 -7.52
C LEU A 146 7.27 -10.00 -6.44
N LYS A 147 8.27 -10.81 -6.79
CA LYS A 147 9.30 -11.26 -5.85
C LYS A 147 10.06 -10.08 -5.25
N GLN A 148 10.47 -9.13 -6.08
CA GLN A 148 11.16 -7.91 -5.61
C GLN A 148 10.25 -7.01 -4.77
N TYR A 149 8.96 -6.94 -5.09
CA TYR A 149 7.95 -6.22 -4.32
C TYR A 149 7.74 -6.85 -2.93
N VAL A 150 7.68 -8.18 -2.87
CA VAL A 150 7.61 -8.93 -1.60
C VAL A 150 8.87 -8.71 -0.77
N GLU A 151 10.06 -8.68 -1.39
CA GLU A 151 11.31 -8.34 -0.72
C GLU A 151 11.27 -6.92 -0.14
N PHE A 152 10.87 -5.94 -0.95
CA PHE A 152 10.68 -4.56 -0.53
C PHE A 152 9.72 -4.43 0.67
N GLU A 153 8.56 -5.10 0.64
CA GLU A 153 7.62 -5.08 1.77
C GLU A 153 8.21 -5.68 3.05
N ASN A 154 9.03 -6.74 2.93
CA ASN A 154 9.69 -7.35 4.08
C ASN A 154 10.75 -6.42 4.67
N GLU A 155 11.58 -5.79 3.83
CA GLU A 155 12.57 -4.80 4.29
C GLU A 155 11.89 -3.60 4.98
N MET A 156 10.76 -3.14 4.44
CA MET A 156 9.97 -2.06 5.03
C MET A 156 9.36 -2.43 6.39
N LYS A 157 8.92 -3.68 6.57
CA LYS A 157 8.36 -4.18 7.84
C LYS A 157 9.45 -4.45 8.89
N ALA A 158 10.58 -5.02 8.49
CA ALA A 158 11.67 -5.37 9.39
C ALA A 158 12.34 -4.14 10.02
N ASN A 159 12.30 -2.99 9.34
CA ASN A 159 13.08 -1.80 9.70
C ASN A 159 12.27 -0.68 10.39
N LYS A 160 11.11 -0.95 11.00
CA LYS A 160 10.29 0.10 11.62
C LYS A 160 9.72 -0.28 12.99
N THR A 161 9.99 0.56 14.00
CA THR A 161 9.24 0.54 15.26
C THR A 161 7.82 1.11 15.06
N PRO A 162 6.86 0.84 15.97
CA PRO A 162 5.54 1.43 15.91
C PRO A 162 5.55 2.97 15.81
N GLU A 163 6.48 3.63 16.50
CA GLU A 163 6.65 5.08 16.48
C GLU A 163 7.14 5.57 15.12
N GLN A 164 8.08 4.85 14.49
CA GLN A 164 8.56 5.18 13.15
C GLN A 164 7.47 4.97 12.10
N LYS A 165 6.62 3.95 12.26
CA LYS A 165 5.45 3.72 11.40
C LYS A 165 4.44 4.86 11.54
N ALA A 166 4.09 5.26 12.76
CA ALA A 166 3.16 6.36 13.02
C ALA A 166 3.69 7.71 12.51
N ALA A 167 4.99 7.99 12.69
CA ALA A 167 5.62 9.20 12.15
C ALA A 167 5.58 9.23 10.63
N PHE A 168 5.82 8.09 9.97
CA PHE A 168 5.76 7.96 8.52
C PHE A 168 4.33 8.16 7.98
N GLU A 169 3.31 7.58 8.61
CA GLU A 169 1.90 7.79 8.27
C GLU A 169 1.50 9.26 8.44
N ASN A 170 1.91 9.91 9.54
CA ASN A 170 1.65 11.33 9.76
C ASN A 170 2.29 12.23 8.68
N GLN A 171 3.51 11.92 8.23
CA GLN A 171 4.15 12.64 7.13
C GLN A 171 3.35 12.51 5.83
N TRP A 172 2.81 11.32 5.54
CA TRP A 172 1.94 11.10 4.39
C TRP A 172 0.65 11.91 4.49
N TYR A 173 -0.05 11.86 5.63
CA TYR A 173 -1.31 12.59 5.80
C TYR A 173 -1.13 14.10 5.67
N GLN A 174 -0.04 14.67 6.22
CA GLN A 174 0.27 16.08 6.08
C GLN A 174 0.55 16.46 4.62
N LEU A 175 1.34 15.64 3.91
CA LEU A 175 1.61 15.86 2.49
C LEU A 175 0.33 15.75 1.66
N LEU A 176 -0.52 14.76 1.94
CA LEU A 176 -1.79 14.56 1.26
C LEU A 176 -2.76 15.73 1.46
N ASP A 177 -2.85 16.25 2.68
CA ASP A 177 -3.65 17.43 2.99
C ASP A 177 -3.15 18.67 2.24
N GLU A 178 -1.83 18.88 2.23
CA GLU A 178 -1.20 19.96 1.47
C GLU A 178 -1.47 19.83 -0.04
N LEU A 179 -1.38 18.62 -0.60
CA LEU A 179 -1.73 18.36 -2.00
C LEU A 179 -3.21 18.69 -2.29
N LYS A 180 -4.13 18.27 -1.41
CA LYS A 180 -5.57 18.55 -1.55
C LYS A 180 -5.87 20.04 -1.50
N GLN A 181 -5.24 20.79 -0.61
CA GLN A 181 -5.42 22.24 -0.49
C GLN A 181 -4.92 23.01 -1.73
N ASN A 182 -3.99 22.42 -2.49
CA ASN A 182 -3.37 23.04 -3.66
C ASN A 182 -3.88 22.49 -5.00
N LEU A 183 -4.91 21.63 -4.99
CA LEU A 183 -5.48 21.01 -6.20
C LEU A 183 -5.87 22.02 -7.30
N ASN A 184 -6.29 23.22 -6.91
CA ASN A 184 -6.74 24.26 -7.84
C ASN A 184 -5.61 25.20 -8.30
N GLU A 185 -4.40 25.05 -7.79
CA GLU A 185 -3.25 25.83 -8.24
C GLU A 185 -2.79 25.37 -9.62
N ASP A 186 -2.17 26.25 -10.41
CA ASP A 186 -1.56 25.85 -11.68
C ASP A 186 -0.45 24.80 -11.40
N PRO A 187 -0.50 23.59 -11.99
CA PRO A 187 0.53 22.57 -11.83
C PRO A 187 1.95 23.03 -12.19
N ASN A 188 2.08 24.05 -13.05
CA ASN A 188 3.37 24.61 -13.47
C ASN A 188 3.86 25.77 -12.58
N SER A 189 3.09 26.15 -11.56
CA SER A 189 3.50 27.23 -10.65
C SER A 189 4.70 26.81 -9.80
N ASN A 190 5.49 27.79 -9.34
CA ASN A 190 6.58 27.55 -8.39
C ASN A 190 6.11 26.85 -7.10
N LYS A 191 4.85 27.05 -6.70
CA LYS A 191 4.26 26.38 -5.54
C LYS A 191 4.06 24.90 -5.82
N SER A 192 3.45 24.57 -6.96
CA SER A 192 3.20 23.19 -7.41
C SER A 192 4.49 22.43 -7.70
N ILE A 193 5.50 23.08 -8.29
CA ILE A 193 6.84 22.50 -8.48
C ILE A 193 7.49 22.10 -7.14
N ARG A 194 7.39 22.97 -6.12
CA ARG A 194 7.88 22.65 -4.77
C ARG A 194 7.13 21.49 -4.13
N LEU A 195 5.82 21.41 -4.33
CA LEU A 195 5.01 20.27 -3.85
C LEU A 195 5.38 18.97 -4.57
N GLY A 196 5.57 19.02 -5.89
CA GLY A 196 6.04 17.89 -6.68
C GLY A 196 7.41 17.39 -6.21
N LYS A 197 8.34 18.31 -5.92
CA LYS A 197 9.62 17.99 -5.29
C LYS A 197 9.43 17.27 -3.95
N LYS A 198 8.64 17.85 -3.04
CA LYS A 198 8.39 17.29 -1.70
C LYS A 198 7.77 15.88 -1.79
N TYR A 199 6.83 15.68 -2.71
CA TYR A 199 6.25 14.37 -2.99
C TYR A 199 7.31 13.38 -3.49
N MET A 200 8.13 13.75 -4.48
CA MET A 200 9.16 12.84 -4.99
C MET A 200 10.24 12.54 -3.96
N GLU A 201 10.62 13.49 -3.12
CA GLU A 201 11.56 13.24 -2.02
C GLU A 201 10.99 12.23 -1.02
N TRP A 202 9.71 12.38 -0.65
CA TRP A 202 9.03 11.41 0.22
C TRP A 202 8.96 10.02 -0.43
N VAL A 203 8.53 9.93 -1.69
CA VAL A 203 8.43 8.66 -2.41
C VAL A 203 9.81 8.02 -2.61
N ASN A 204 10.85 8.79 -2.95
CA ASN A 204 12.20 8.26 -3.08
C ASN A 204 12.79 7.82 -1.74
N GLY A 205 12.36 8.42 -0.62
CA GLY A 205 12.69 7.94 0.71
C GLY A 205 12.11 6.55 1.03
N ILE A 206 11.04 6.14 0.33
CA ILE A 206 10.43 4.82 0.48
C ILE A 206 11.14 3.78 -0.37
N TYR A 207 11.27 4.04 -1.67
CA TYR A 207 11.73 3.05 -2.64
C TYR A 207 13.25 3.04 -2.80
N GLY A 208 13.91 4.16 -2.50
CA GLY A 208 15.32 4.34 -2.78
C GLY A 208 15.67 4.12 -4.26
N LYS A 209 16.94 3.86 -4.53
CA LYS A 209 17.41 3.54 -5.88
C LYS A 209 17.06 2.10 -6.30
N LYS A 210 17.17 1.15 -5.36
CA LYS A 210 16.94 -0.29 -5.56
C LYS A 210 15.53 -0.57 -6.11
N TYR A 211 14.50 0.04 -5.52
CA TYR A 211 13.10 -0.24 -5.85
C TYR A 211 12.41 0.86 -6.67
N ALA A 212 13.17 1.78 -7.28
CA ALA A 212 12.58 2.87 -8.07
C ALA A 212 11.73 2.35 -9.24
N HIS A 213 12.11 1.21 -9.84
CA HIS A 213 11.36 0.58 -10.91
C HIS A 213 9.97 0.10 -10.47
N LEU A 214 9.84 -0.44 -9.24
CA LEU A 214 8.55 -0.81 -8.67
C LEU A 214 7.64 0.40 -8.49
N ARG A 215 8.20 1.50 -7.96
CA ARG A 215 7.49 2.78 -7.83
C ARG A 215 7.01 3.28 -9.18
N THR A 216 7.89 3.34 -10.17
CA THR A 216 7.55 3.81 -11.51
C THR A 216 6.42 2.98 -12.12
N LYS A 217 6.46 1.67 -11.94
CA LYS A 217 5.43 0.78 -12.45
C LYS A 217 4.09 0.91 -11.70
N LYS A 218 4.10 1.03 -10.36
CA LYS A 218 2.88 1.34 -9.59
C LYS A 218 2.27 2.67 -10.00
N TRP A 219 3.09 3.66 -10.31
CA TRP A 219 2.65 4.94 -10.82
C TRP A 219 1.96 4.79 -12.19
N GLU A 220 2.65 4.22 -13.18
CA GLU A 220 2.19 4.16 -14.58
C GLU A 220 1.04 3.17 -14.81
N LYS A 221 1.04 2.03 -14.13
CA LYS A 221 0.09 0.93 -14.34
C LYS A 221 -0.93 0.76 -13.21
N GLY A 222 -0.70 1.42 -12.08
CA GLY A 222 -1.59 1.41 -10.93
C GLY A 222 -2.34 2.73 -10.82
N PHE A 223 -1.73 3.67 -10.10
CA PHE A 223 -2.34 4.95 -9.73
C PHE A 223 -2.75 5.78 -10.97
N GLY A 224 -1.92 5.81 -12.01
CA GLY A 224 -2.22 6.49 -13.27
C GLY A 224 -3.39 5.87 -14.05
N GLU A 225 -3.67 4.58 -13.84
CA GLU A 225 -4.85 3.89 -14.39
C GLU A 225 -6.05 3.93 -13.42
N GLY A 226 -5.95 4.67 -12.31
CA GLY A 226 -7.00 4.81 -11.30
C GLY A 226 -7.07 3.69 -10.27
N LYS A 227 -6.13 2.74 -10.29
CA LYS A 227 -6.12 1.59 -9.37
C LYS A 227 -5.49 1.98 -8.03
N GLY A 228 -6.10 1.54 -6.92
CA GLY A 228 -5.54 1.73 -5.57
C GLY A 228 -5.46 3.18 -5.09
N LEU A 229 -6.14 4.13 -5.74
CA LEU A 229 -6.14 5.54 -5.35
C LEU A 229 -6.78 5.75 -3.96
N ASP A 230 -7.91 5.09 -3.72
CA ASP A 230 -8.65 5.18 -2.45
C ASP A 230 -7.82 4.65 -1.26
N GLU A 231 -6.98 3.64 -1.50
CA GLU A 231 -6.11 3.03 -0.49
C GLU A 231 -5.06 4.00 0.05
N ILE A 232 -4.69 5.00 -0.74
CA ILE A 232 -3.73 6.06 -0.36
C ILE A 232 -4.40 7.42 -0.19
N GLY A 233 -5.73 7.49 -0.28
CA GLY A 233 -6.52 8.72 -0.09
C GLY A 233 -6.38 9.75 -1.21
N LEU A 234 -5.96 9.32 -2.40
CA LEU A 234 -5.93 10.13 -3.63
C LEU A 234 -7.26 10.02 -4.38
N THR A 235 -7.65 11.10 -5.05
CA THR A 235 -8.74 11.08 -6.03
C THR A 235 -8.17 11.08 -7.46
N PRO A 236 -8.93 10.66 -8.48
CA PRO A 236 -8.48 10.74 -9.87
C PRO A 236 -8.09 12.16 -10.30
N GLU A 237 -8.82 13.15 -9.82
CA GLU A 237 -8.56 14.58 -10.07
C GLU A 237 -7.22 15.02 -9.46
N LEU A 238 -6.98 14.64 -8.20
CA LEU A 238 -5.73 14.95 -7.51
C LEU A 238 -4.53 14.23 -8.14
N MET A 239 -4.74 12.99 -8.58
CA MET A 239 -3.74 12.21 -9.30
C MET A 239 -3.35 12.88 -10.62
N ALA A 240 -4.33 13.31 -11.43
CA ALA A 240 -4.07 14.00 -12.70
C ALA A 240 -3.38 15.37 -12.52
N TRP A 241 -3.71 16.10 -11.44
CA TRP A 241 -3.02 17.33 -11.08
C TRP A 241 -1.57 17.05 -10.65
N LEU A 242 -1.37 16.04 -9.81
CA LEU A 242 -0.06 15.67 -9.28
C LEU A 242 0.88 15.20 -10.39
N GLU A 243 0.40 14.42 -11.36
CA GLU A 243 1.18 14.02 -12.54
C GLU A 243 1.76 15.23 -13.28
N LYS A 244 0.93 16.25 -13.54
CA LYS A 244 1.39 17.49 -14.19
C LYS A 244 2.37 18.27 -13.33
N ALA A 245 2.15 18.33 -12.01
CA ALA A 245 3.05 19.01 -11.09
C ALA A 245 4.42 18.30 -11.00
N LEU A 246 4.43 16.97 -11.06
CA LEU A 246 5.65 16.16 -11.12
C LEU A 246 6.41 16.35 -12.42
N ASP A 247 5.71 16.38 -13.55
CA ASP A 247 6.32 16.69 -14.84
C ASP A 247 6.96 18.08 -14.86
N ALA A 248 6.26 19.07 -14.30
CA ALA A 248 6.78 20.43 -14.16
C ALA A 248 8.03 20.46 -13.27
N TYR A 249 8.01 19.77 -12.13
CA TYR A 249 9.15 19.64 -11.24
C TYR A 249 10.36 18.99 -11.92
N TRP A 250 10.18 17.87 -12.61
CA TRP A 250 11.30 17.20 -13.27
C TRP A 250 11.90 18.05 -14.39
N LYS A 251 11.06 18.72 -15.19
CA LYS A 251 11.54 19.66 -16.21
C LYS A 251 12.34 20.81 -15.59
N ASP A 252 11.78 21.46 -14.56
CA ASP A 252 12.43 22.55 -13.84
C ASP A 252 13.79 22.13 -13.28
N ARG A 253 13.84 20.97 -12.63
CA ARG A 253 15.08 20.41 -12.09
C ARG A 253 16.12 20.10 -13.17
N LEU A 254 15.72 19.45 -14.27
CA LEU A 254 16.63 19.11 -15.36
C LEU A 254 17.17 20.37 -16.05
N TYR A 255 16.31 21.34 -16.38
CA TYR A 255 16.74 22.59 -16.99
C TYR A 255 17.67 23.38 -16.06
N SER A 256 17.35 23.47 -14.77
CA SER A 256 18.20 24.15 -13.78
C SER A 256 19.61 23.53 -13.68
N ILE A 257 19.76 22.23 -13.92
CA ILE A 257 21.07 21.56 -13.98
C ILE A 257 21.76 21.91 -15.29
N LEU A 258 21.05 21.83 -16.42
CA LEU A 258 21.60 22.07 -17.76
C LEU A 258 22.02 23.53 -17.96
N GLU A 259 21.37 24.48 -17.31
CA GLU A 259 21.77 25.89 -17.28
C GLU A 259 23.12 26.14 -16.60
N GLN A 260 23.62 25.19 -15.81
CA GLN A 260 24.92 25.27 -15.13
C GLN A 260 26.07 24.74 -15.99
N VAL A 261 25.78 24.08 -17.12
CA VAL A 261 26.79 23.68 -18.10
C VAL A 261 27.52 24.93 -18.59
N GLY A 262 28.85 24.89 -18.60
CA GLY A 262 29.71 26.03 -18.97
C GLY A 262 29.90 27.07 -17.87
N LYS A 263 29.06 27.09 -16.82
CA LYS A 263 29.12 28.07 -15.72
C LYS A 263 29.77 27.53 -14.45
N THR A 264 29.73 26.21 -14.26
CA THR A 264 30.30 25.52 -13.10
C THR A 264 31.15 24.34 -13.56
N SER A 265 31.85 23.66 -12.64
CA SER A 265 32.71 22.55 -13.01
C SER A 265 31.90 21.39 -13.62
N ALA A 266 32.47 20.76 -14.65
CA ALA A 266 31.83 19.63 -15.33
C ALA A 266 31.53 18.46 -14.38
N SER A 267 32.37 18.26 -13.35
CA SER A 267 32.16 17.24 -12.32
C SER A 267 30.94 17.54 -11.44
N THR A 268 30.72 18.81 -11.06
CA THR A 268 29.54 19.22 -10.29
C THR A 268 28.27 19.01 -11.09
N VAL A 269 28.24 19.45 -12.35
CA VAL A 269 27.06 19.27 -13.22
C VAL A 269 26.77 17.79 -13.46
N LEU A 270 27.80 16.97 -13.71
CA LEU A 270 27.66 15.53 -13.86
C LEU A 270 27.08 14.87 -12.60
N THR A 271 27.54 15.29 -11.41
CA THR A 271 27.03 14.77 -10.13
C THR A 271 25.55 15.10 -9.94
N LEU A 272 25.15 16.34 -10.23
CA LEU A 272 23.75 16.76 -10.14
C LEU A 272 22.86 16.03 -11.15
N TRP A 273 23.33 15.89 -12.38
CA TRP A 273 22.63 15.20 -13.46
C TRP A 273 22.43 13.72 -13.14
N SER A 274 23.51 13.00 -12.77
CA SER A 274 23.43 11.60 -12.37
C SER A 274 22.49 11.40 -11.18
N LYS A 275 22.53 12.30 -10.18
CA LYS A 275 21.62 12.25 -9.05
C LYS A 275 20.16 12.47 -9.47
N ALA A 276 19.88 13.38 -10.40
CA ALA A 276 18.53 13.58 -10.92
C ALA A 276 18.01 12.32 -11.63
N LEU A 277 18.85 11.67 -12.46
CA LEU A 277 18.48 10.42 -13.14
C LEU A 277 18.28 9.25 -12.18
N ASP A 278 19.07 9.16 -11.12
CA ASP A 278 18.89 8.18 -10.04
C ASP A 278 17.58 8.41 -9.28
N ASP A 279 17.25 9.67 -8.97
CA ASP A 279 16.00 10.01 -8.30
C ASP A 279 14.78 9.73 -9.21
N MET A 280 14.93 9.91 -10.53
CA MET A 280 13.87 9.65 -11.51
C MET A 280 13.67 8.16 -11.79
N TYR A 281 14.72 7.35 -11.86
CA TYR A 281 14.61 5.97 -12.39
C TYR A 281 15.48 4.93 -11.66
N GLY A 282 16.10 5.27 -10.54
CA GLY A 282 16.91 4.34 -9.74
C GLY A 282 18.03 3.71 -10.54
N GLU A 283 17.98 2.40 -10.76
CA GLU A 283 19.00 1.65 -11.51
C GLU A 283 18.60 1.37 -12.97
N GLU A 284 17.43 1.84 -13.45
CA GLU A 284 16.92 1.56 -14.79
C GLU A 284 17.67 2.34 -15.89
N THR A 285 18.77 1.77 -16.39
CA THR A 285 19.63 2.39 -17.40
C THR A 285 18.90 2.78 -18.68
N ALA A 286 17.96 1.94 -19.16
CA ALA A 286 17.18 2.22 -20.36
C ALA A 286 16.31 3.48 -20.22
N ARG A 287 15.61 3.63 -19.09
CA ARG A 287 14.79 4.82 -18.82
C ARG A 287 15.64 6.06 -18.64
N LYS A 288 16.79 5.95 -17.96
CA LYS A 288 17.76 7.06 -17.87
C LYS A 288 18.21 7.52 -19.25
N LYS A 289 18.54 6.59 -20.15
CA LYS A 289 18.91 6.90 -21.54
C LYS A 289 17.79 7.63 -22.29
N ALA A 290 16.54 7.21 -22.11
CA ALA A 290 15.39 7.90 -22.70
C ALA A 290 15.29 9.37 -22.27
N VAL A 291 15.68 9.72 -21.04
CA VAL A 291 15.75 11.13 -20.60
C VAL A 291 16.74 11.93 -21.44
N TYR A 292 17.92 11.39 -21.74
CA TYR A 292 18.88 12.07 -22.61
C TYR A 292 18.26 12.35 -23.99
N GLU A 293 17.61 11.36 -24.58
CA GLU A 293 16.99 11.50 -25.90
C GLU A 293 15.86 12.55 -25.92
N LEU A 294 15.04 12.59 -24.86
CA LEU A 294 14.00 13.59 -24.70
C LEU A 294 14.59 15.00 -24.58
N VAL A 295 15.58 15.17 -23.69
CA VAL A 295 16.20 16.47 -23.42
C VAL A 295 17.01 16.98 -24.62
N LEU A 296 17.65 16.11 -25.39
CA LEU A 296 18.37 16.50 -26.61
C LEU A 296 17.45 17.03 -27.71
N LYS A 297 16.20 16.56 -27.76
CA LYS A 297 15.17 17.01 -28.71
C LYS A 297 14.44 18.29 -28.25
N ASP A 298 14.61 18.69 -27.00
CA ASP A 298 13.90 19.83 -26.44
C ASP A 298 14.53 21.17 -26.88
N ASP A 299 13.75 22.04 -27.49
CA ASP A 299 14.22 23.34 -28.01
C ASP A 299 14.59 24.34 -26.92
N LYS A 300 14.11 24.14 -25.68
CA LYS A 300 14.47 25.01 -24.54
C LYS A 300 15.89 24.76 -24.04
N VAL A 301 16.48 23.63 -24.38
CA VAL A 301 17.83 23.27 -23.95
C VAL A 301 18.85 23.91 -24.89
N ASN A 302 19.78 24.69 -24.34
CA ASN A 302 20.80 25.38 -25.13
C ASN A 302 21.79 24.41 -25.80
N GLN A 303 22.48 24.86 -26.85
CA GLN A 303 23.39 24.02 -27.65
C GLN A 303 24.59 23.51 -26.85
N GLU A 304 25.09 24.28 -25.88
CA GLU A 304 26.22 23.88 -25.04
C GLU A 304 25.86 22.70 -24.13
N ALA A 305 24.69 22.77 -23.48
CA ALA A 305 24.12 21.68 -22.70
C ALA A 305 23.84 20.43 -23.56
N LYS A 306 23.31 20.62 -24.79
CA LYS A 306 23.13 19.51 -25.74
C LYS A 306 24.45 18.86 -26.13
N ALA A 307 25.50 19.65 -26.37
CA ALA A 307 26.83 19.13 -26.67
C ALA A 307 27.43 18.34 -25.49
N TRP A 308 27.29 18.87 -24.28
CA TRP A 308 27.72 18.19 -23.05
C TRP A 308 27.00 16.85 -22.86
N LEU A 309 25.66 16.81 -22.99
CA LEU A 309 24.88 15.57 -22.91
C LEU A 309 25.32 14.54 -23.96
N LYS A 310 25.60 14.96 -25.19
CA LYS A 310 26.13 14.08 -26.25
C LYS A 310 27.49 13.50 -25.89
N SER A 311 28.38 14.29 -25.27
CA SER A 311 29.68 13.77 -24.82
C SER A 311 29.53 12.66 -23.78
N LEU A 312 28.55 12.76 -22.88
CA LEU A 312 28.28 11.72 -21.88
C LEU A 312 27.75 10.42 -22.48
N LEU A 313 26.94 10.50 -23.55
CA LEU A 313 26.41 9.32 -24.24
C LEU A 313 27.47 8.57 -25.06
N ASN A 314 28.54 9.26 -25.46
CA ASN A 314 29.62 8.72 -26.28
C ASN A 314 30.85 8.30 -25.46
N SER A 315 30.80 8.45 -24.13
CA SER A 315 31.87 8.08 -23.18
C SER A 315 31.63 6.69 -22.61
#